data_AF-A0A1H7QQ11-F1
#
_entry.id   AF-A0A1H7QQ11-F1
#
_cell.length_a   1.000
_cell.length_b   1.000
_cell.length_c   1.000
_cell.angle_alpha   90.00
_cell.angle_beta   90.00
_cell.angle_gamma   90.00
#
_symmetry.space_group_name_H-M   'P 1'
#
loop_
_entity.id
_entity.type
_entity.pdbx_description
1 polymer ?
#
loop_
_entity_poly.entity_id
_entity_poly.type
_entity_poly.pdbx_seq_one_letter_code
_entity_poly.pdbx_strand_id
1 'polypeptide(L)'
;MKMKETIMKFCFYLISLSPLFLLLIVLETDLKASFRDNSFSIFSSLVLLISIIALLYLNDLRRDGKNLPLTITKVTDINYEHLTFLATYIIPLVAIPLETLREKTVFIILLVFMGAIFVRTNIFYSNPSLAILGFNVYQFTDSSGAYSESIIIVRGNIKVNDKVKCLKLSSNIYFGKKLKKRSQ
;
A
#
# COMPACT_ATOMS: atom_id res chain seq x y z
N MET A 1 -5.59 16.96 -10.91
CA MET A 1 -5.36 16.69 -9.46
C MET A 1 -6.08 15.42 -8.99
N LYS A 2 -7.40 15.29 -9.16
CA LYS A 2 -8.19 14.09 -8.77
C LYS A 2 -7.71 12.77 -9.43
N MET A 3 -7.37 12.78 -10.72
CA MET A 3 -6.94 11.55 -11.42
C MET A 3 -5.62 10.97 -10.87
N LYS A 4 -4.64 11.83 -10.56
CA LYS A 4 -3.35 11.40 -9.96
C LYS A 4 -3.56 10.78 -8.58
N GLU A 5 -4.45 11.36 -7.78
CA GLU A 5 -4.84 10.81 -6.48
C GLU A 5 -5.47 9.42 -6.60
N THR A 6 -6.44 9.24 -7.52
CA THR A 6 -7.06 7.93 -7.76
C THR A 6 -6.04 6.88 -8.18
N ILE A 7 -5.11 7.23 -9.08
CA ILE A 7 -4.03 6.33 -9.51
C ILE A 7 -3.16 5.91 -8.31
N MET A 8 -2.78 6.85 -7.44
CA MET A 8 -1.98 6.53 -6.26
C MET A 8 -2.71 5.61 -5.29
N LYS A 9 -4.01 5.87 -5.02
CA LYS A 9 -4.83 4.97 -4.18
C LYS A 9 -4.91 3.57 -4.78
N PHE A 10 -5.06 3.46 -6.09
CA PHE A 10 -5.06 2.19 -6.79
C PHE A 10 -3.70 1.47 -6.74
N CYS A 11 -2.58 2.20 -6.87
CA CYS A 11 -1.25 1.65 -6.66
C CYS A 11 -1.10 1.08 -5.25
N PHE A 12 -1.50 1.82 -4.21
CA PHE A 12 -1.46 1.33 -2.83
C PHE A 12 -2.33 0.09 -2.60
N TYR A 13 -3.48 0.01 -3.29
CA TYR A 13 -4.34 -1.18 -3.27
C TYR A 13 -3.66 -2.40 -3.90
N LEU A 14 -3.07 -2.26 -5.09
CA LEU A 14 -2.34 -3.38 -5.72
C LEU A 14 -1.22 -3.90 -4.82
N ILE A 15 -0.49 -2.98 -4.19
CA ILE A 15 0.58 -3.31 -3.25
C ILE A 15 0.03 -4.06 -2.02
N SER A 16 -1.19 -3.76 -1.54
CA SER A 16 -1.77 -4.47 -0.40
C SER A 16 -2.19 -5.90 -0.72
N LEU A 17 -2.46 -6.19 -2.00
CA LEU A 17 -2.77 -7.54 -2.48
C LEU A 17 -1.52 -8.38 -2.75
N SER A 18 -0.31 -7.81 -2.73
CA SER A 18 0.90 -8.57 -3.05
C SER A 18 1.09 -9.85 -2.21
N PRO A 19 0.81 -9.88 -0.89
CA PRO A 19 0.95 -11.11 -0.10
C PRO A 19 -0.09 -12.16 -0.51
N LEU A 20 -1.32 -11.75 -0.82
CA LEU A 20 -2.38 -12.64 -1.31
C LEU A 20 -1.94 -13.32 -2.62
N PHE A 21 -1.52 -12.54 -3.62
CA PHE A 21 -1.12 -13.11 -4.90
C PHE A 21 0.17 -13.94 -4.81
N LEU A 22 1.08 -13.61 -3.89
CA LEU A 22 2.24 -14.45 -3.62
C LEU A 22 1.82 -15.82 -3.07
N LEU A 23 0.86 -15.88 -2.14
CA LEU A 23 0.31 -17.14 -1.64
C LEU A 23 -0.41 -17.94 -2.74
N LEU A 24 -1.21 -17.26 -3.58
CA LEU A 24 -1.92 -17.90 -4.68
C LEU A 24 -0.98 -18.51 -5.72
N ILE A 25 0.15 -17.87 -6.03
CA ILE A 25 1.16 -18.46 -6.91
C ILE A 25 1.69 -19.78 -6.31
N VAL A 26 1.96 -19.82 -5.00
CA VAL A 26 2.45 -21.05 -4.34
C VAL A 26 1.39 -22.14 -4.35
N LEU A 27 0.12 -21.80 -4.16
CA LEU A 27 -0.98 -22.78 -4.07
C LEU A 27 -1.45 -23.30 -5.44
N GLU A 28 -1.50 -22.43 -6.45
CA GLU A 28 -2.12 -22.73 -7.75
C GLU A 28 -1.12 -23.18 -8.82
N THR A 29 0.18 -23.05 -8.57
CA THR A 29 1.19 -23.46 -9.55
C THR A 29 1.43 -24.96 -9.46
N ASP A 30 0.99 -25.69 -10.48
CA ASP A 30 1.44 -27.07 -10.70
C ASP A 30 2.63 -27.07 -11.69
N LEU A 31 3.81 -27.44 -11.17
CA LEU A 31 5.07 -27.51 -11.94
C LEU A 31 5.04 -28.58 -13.05
N LYS A 32 4.12 -29.54 -12.99
CA LYS A 32 4.00 -30.62 -13.98
C LYS A 32 2.93 -30.36 -15.03
N ALA A 33 2.09 -29.35 -14.82
CA ALA A 33 0.95 -29.04 -15.71
C ALA A 33 1.34 -28.10 -16.87
N SER A 34 0.49 -28.06 -17.90
CA SER A 34 0.71 -27.19 -19.06
C SER A 34 0.41 -25.72 -18.72
N PHE A 35 0.91 -24.79 -19.53
CA PHE A 35 0.64 -23.34 -19.39
C PHE A 35 -0.86 -23.02 -19.33
N ARG A 36 -1.70 -23.78 -20.04
CA ARG A 36 -3.14 -23.58 -20.07
C ARG A 36 -3.79 -23.90 -18.72
N ASP A 37 -3.29 -24.89 -18.01
CA ASP A 37 -3.79 -25.30 -16.70
C ASP A 37 -3.35 -24.29 -15.62
N ASN A 38 -2.17 -23.69 -15.80
CA ASN A 38 -1.61 -22.66 -14.93
C ASN A 38 -2.11 -21.22 -15.23
N SER A 39 -3.20 -21.04 -15.99
CA SER A 39 -3.70 -19.72 -16.39
C SER A 39 -3.95 -18.77 -15.21
N PHE A 40 -4.42 -19.30 -14.07
CA PHE A 40 -4.68 -18.48 -12.88
C PHE A 40 -3.40 -18.11 -12.12
N SER A 41 -2.40 -18.99 -12.10
CA SER A 41 -1.06 -18.69 -11.58
C SER A 41 -0.37 -17.60 -12.42
N ILE A 42 -0.52 -17.64 -13.74
CA ILE A 42 -0.01 -16.58 -14.65
C ILE A 42 -0.69 -15.24 -14.34
N PHE A 43 -2.02 -15.22 -14.20
CA PHE A 43 -2.75 -14.02 -13.78
C PHE A 43 -2.23 -13.47 -12.44
N SER A 44 -2.07 -14.34 -11.44
CA SER A 44 -1.55 -13.96 -10.13
C SER A 44 -0.14 -13.38 -10.20
N SER A 45 0.73 -14.00 -11.01
CA SER A 45 2.09 -13.52 -11.28
C SER A 45 2.11 -12.14 -11.96
N LEU A 46 1.21 -11.90 -12.90
CA LEU A 46 1.05 -10.59 -13.55
C LEU A 46 0.61 -9.52 -12.55
N VAL A 47 -0.36 -9.80 -11.69
CA VAL A 47 -0.80 -8.85 -10.67
C VAL A 47 0.31 -8.55 -9.66
N LEU A 48 1.08 -9.56 -9.27
CA LEU A 48 2.26 -9.37 -8.40
C LEU A 48 3.31 -8.49 -9.08
N LEU A 49 3.60 -8.72 -10.36
CA LEU A 49 4.52 -7.88 -11.14
C LEU A 49 4.05 -6.42 -11.21
N ILE A 50 2.76 -6.19 -11.50
CA ILE A 50 2.17 -4.85 -11.51
C ILE A 50 2.31 -4.18 -10.14
N SER A 51 2.14 -4.94 -9.05
CA SER A 51 2.30 -4.44 -7.68
C SER A 51 3.75 -4.00 -7.39
N ILE A 52 4.73 -4.74 -7.90
CA ILE A 52 6.16 -4.37 -7.82
C ILE A 52 6.42 -3.09 -8.64
N ILE A 53 5.88 -2.98 -9.85
CA ILE A 53 6.01 -1.77 -10.67
C ILE A 53 5.38 -0.56 -9.95
N ALA A 54 4.23 -0.73 -9.31
CA ALA A 54 3.58 0.29 -8.50
C ALA A 54 4.47 0.74 -7.32
N LEU A 55 5.15 -0.19 -6.64
CA LEU A 55 6.14 0.14 -5.59
C LEU A 55 7.29 0.98 -6.13
N LEU A 56 7.84 0.59 -7.29
CA LEU A 56 8.93 1.34 -7.92
C LEU A 56 8.49 2.75 -8.31
N TYR A 57 7.29 2.89 -8.87
CA TYR A 57 6.68 4.17 -9.20
C TYR A 57 6.52 5.08 -7.97
N LEU A 58 5.99 4.56 -6.86
CA LEU A 58 5.86 5.32 -5.60
C LEU A 58 7.22 5.73 -5.03
N ASN A 59 8.23 4.86 -5.13
CA ASN A 59 9.58 5.17 -4.66
C ASN A 59 10.24 6.26 -5.50
N ASP A 60 9.97 6.31 -6.80
CA ASP A 60 10.48 7.35 -7.70
C ASP A 60 9.79 8.70 -7.47
N LEU A 61 8.45 8.71 -7.34
CA LEU A 61 7.69 9.90 -6.95
C LEU A 61 8.20 10.53 -5.64
N ARG A 62 8.64 9.70 -4.70
CA ARG A 62 9.23 10.15 -3.43
C ARG A 62 10.58 10.88 -3.64
N ARG A 63 11.33 10.55 -4.67
CA ARG A 63 12.63 11.18 -4.98
C ARG A 63 12.44 12.60 -5.52
N ASP A 64 11.36 12.83 -6.24
CA ASP A 64 11.08 14.07 -6.97
C ASP A 64 10.43 15.18 -6.12
N GLY A 65 10.44 15.04 -4.79
CA GLY A 65 9.84 15.99 -3.85
C GLY A 65 10.53 17.37 -3.85
N LYS A 66 10.05 18.28 -4.69
CA LYS A 66 10.42 19.71 -4.74
C LYS A 66 9.87 20.54 -3.57
N ASN A 67 9.06 19.95 -2.69
CA ASN A 67 8.42 20.66 -1.59
C ASN A 67 9.42 21.06 -0.50
N LEU A 68 9.19 22.24 0.08
CA LEU A 68 9.94 22.73 1.23
C LEU A 68 9.82 21.75 2.41
N PRO A 69 10.92 21.51 3.15
CA PRO A 69 10.87 20.65 4.32
C PRO A 69 10.05 21.27 5.44
N LEU A 70 9.20 20.46 6.05
CA LEU A 70 8.36 20.80 7.19
C LEU A 70 8.96 20.23 8.47
N THR A 71 8.80 20.94 9.58
CA THR A 71 9.27 20.46 10.90
C THR A 71 8.08 19.89 11.67
N ILE A 72 8.21 18.67 12.15
CA ILE A 72 7.16 17.98 12.91
C ILE A 72 7.13 18.52 14.34
N THR A 73 5.97 18.98 14.81
CA THR A 73 5.76 19.46 16.20
C THR A 73 5.01 18.45 17.06
N LYS A 74 4.11 17.66 16.47
CA LYS A 74 3.44 16.52 17.12
C LYS A 74 3.46 15.31 16.20
N VAL A 75 3.65 14.13 16.77
CA VAL A 75 3.62 12.86 16.03
C VAL A 75 3.02 11.77 16.91
N THR A 76 2.07 11.02 16.34
CA THR A 76 1.40 9.89 16.99
C THR A 76 1.47 8.70 16.04
N ASP A 77 1.92 7.56 16.53
CA ASP A 77 1.96 6.31 15.77
C ASP A 77 0.54 5.72 15.68
N ILE A 78 0.09 5.41 14.46
CA ILE A 78 -1.23 4.85 14.19
C ILE A 78 -1.17 3.51 13.42
N ASN A 79 -0.08 2.75 13.55
CA ASN A 79 0.17 1.47 12.85
C ASN A 79 -0.75 0.29 13.28
N TYR A 80 -1.98 0.53 13.75
CA TYR A 80 -2.73 -0.42 14.59
C TYR A 80 -3.49 -1.56 13.89
N GLU A 81 -3.43 -1.75 12.57
CA GLU A 81 -4.36 -2.69 11.90
C GLU A 81 -3.76 -3.69 10.90
N HIS A 82 -2.44 -3.92 10.94
CA HIS A 82 -1.80 -4.79 9.94
C HIS A 82 -2.17 -6.29 10.07
N LEU A 83 -2.35 -6.79 11.30
CA LEU A 83 -2.72 -8.18 11.55
C LEU A 83 -4.21 -8.45 11.25
N THR A 84 -5.07 -7.48 11.57
CA THR A 84 -6.50 -7.55 11.24
C THR A 84 -6.70 -7.70 9.74
N PHE A 85 -5.95 -6.95 8.91
CA PHE A 85 -6.04 -7.03 7.45
C PHE A 85 -5.69 -8.43 6.91
N LEU A 86 -4.66 -9.09 7.46
CA LEU A 86 -4.29 -10.45 7.07
C LEU A 86 -5.41 -11.44 7.40
N ALA A 87 -5.94 -11.37 8.63
CA ALA A 87 -6.94 -12.32 9.12
C ALA A 87 -8.32 -12.13 8.47
N THR A 88 -8.77 -10.89 8.24
CA THR A 88 -10.12 -10.60 7.75
C THR A 88 -10.24 -10.63 6.23
N TYR A 89 -9.13 -10.49 5.50
CA TYR A 89 -9.17 -10.41 4.05
C TYR A 89 -8.36 -11.50 3.35
N ILE A 90 -7.13 -11.76 3.79
CA ILE A 90 -6.25 -12.69 3.06
C ILE A 90 -6.70 -14.14 3.31
N ILE A 91 -6.95 -14.52 4.58
CA ILE A 91 -7.34 -15.90 4.91
C ILE A 91 -8.62 -16.34 4.17
N PRO A 92 -9.75 -15.59 4.20
CA PRO A 92 -10.97 -16.02 3.53
C PRO A 92 -10.82 -16.13 2.00
N LEU A 93 -10.01 -15.27 1.39
CA LEU A 93 -9.78 -15.27 -0.05
C LEU A 93 -8.90 -16.44 -0.51
N VAL A 94 -7.85 -16.75 0.24
CA VAL A 94 -6.97 -17.90 -0.03
C VAL A 94 -7.69 -19.23 0.18
N ALA A 95 -8.68 -19.29 1.07
CA ALA A 95 -9.43 -20.50 1.37
C ALA A 95 -10.46 -20.87 0.28
N ILE A 96 -10.68 -20.03 -0.72
CA ILE A 96 -11.59 -20.35 -1.84
C ILE A 96 -10.89 -21.39 -2.72
N PRO A 97 -11.48 -22.57 -2.95
CA PRO A 97 -10.94 -23.55 -3.88
C PRO A 97 -11.11 -22.98 -5.29
N LEU A 98 -10.04 -22.45 -5.90
CA LEU A 98 -10.08 -21.77 -7.19
C LEU A 98 -10.09 -22.77 -8.35
N GLU A 99 -10.88 -23.83 -8.25
CA GLU A 99 -10.88 -24.94 -9.22
C GLU A 99 -11.80 -24.62 -10.41
N THR A 100 -12.99 -24.09 -10.14
CA THR A 100 -14.00 -23.79 -11.16
C THR A 100 -13.97 -22.34 -11.62
N LEU A 101 -14.48 -22.09 -12.83
CA LEU A 101 -14.65 -20.73 -13.36
C LEU A 101 -15.56 -19.86 -12.47
N ARG A 102 -16.54 -20.48 -11.80
CA ARG A 102 -17.47 -19.80 -10.88
C ARG A 102 -16.72 -19.28 -9.65
N GLU A 103 -15.91 -20.11 -9.02
CA GLU A 103 -15.09 -19.70 -7.85
C GLU A 103 -14.12 -18.58 -8.22
N LYS A 104 -13.43 -18.71 -9.37
CA LYS A 104 -12.55 -17.65 -9.89
C LYS A 104 -13.31 -16.33 -10.11
N THR A 105 -14.53 -16.40 -10.64
CA THR A 105 -15.36 -15.20 -10.87
C THR A 105 -15.79 -14.55 -9.55
N VAL A 106 -16.22 -15.33 -8.56
CA VAL A 106 -16.55 -14.83 -7.22
C VAL A 106 -15.33 -14.17 -6.58
N PHE A 107 -14.16 -14.79 -6.68
CA PHE A 107 -12.90 -14.25 -6.18
C PHE A 107 -12.59 -12.87 -6.81
N ILE A 108 -12.69 -12.74 -8.14
CA ILE A 108 -12.47 -11.46 -8.82
C ILE A 108 -13.49 -10.39 -8.39
N ILE A 109 -14.76 -10.76 -8.24
CA ILE A 109 -15.80 -9.84 -7.76
C ILE A 109 -15.46 -9.33 -6.36
N LEU A 110 -15.04 -10.21 -5.44
CA LEU A 110 -14.63 -9.82 -4.08
C LEU A 110 -13.46 -8.85 -4.10
N LEU A 111 -12.45 -9.08 -4.96
CA LEU A 111 -11.35 -8.12 -5.14
C LEU A 111 -11.83 -6.77 -5.66
N VAL A 112 -12.81 -6.73 -6.56
CA VAL A 112 -13.36 -5.44 -7.04
C VAL A 112 -14.08 -4.70 -5.91
N PHE A 113 -14.91 -5.39 -5.13
CA PHE A 113 -15.59 -4.80 -3.97
C PHE A 113 -14.59 -4.28 -2.93
N MET A 114 -13.58 -5.07 -2.61
CA MET A 114 -12.52 -4.67 -1.70
C MET A 114 -11.79 -3.43 -2.21
N GLY A 115 -11.39 -3.41 -3.48
CA GLY A 115 -10.74 -2.24 -4.08
C GLY A 115 -11.60 -0.99 -4.02
N ALA A 116 -12.90 -1.12 -4.30
CA ALA A 116 -13.85 -0.01 -4.22
C ALA A 116 -13.97 0.54 -2.78
N ILE A 117 -14.07 -0.34 -1.78
CA ILE A 117 -14.10 0.06 -0.36
C ILE A 117 -12.79 0.75 -0.02
N PHE A 118 -11.64 0.17 -0.35
CA PHE A 118 -10.31 0.66 -0.02
C PHE A 118 -10.05 2.07 -0.57
N VAL A 119 -10.47 2.33 -1.81
CA VAL A 119 -10.36 3.65 -2.46
C VAL A 119 -11.30 4.68 -1.82
N ARG A 120 -12.50 4.27 -1.37
CA ARG A 120 -13.49 5.16 -0.76
C ARG A 120 -13.20 5.48 0.70
N THR A 121 -12.75 4.51 1.49
CA THR A 121 -12.52 4.66 2.94
C THR A 121 -11.14 5.22 3.28
N ASN A 122 -10.27 5.43 2.28
CA ASN A 122 -8.88 5.84 2.44
C ASN A 122 -8.02 4.91 3.32
N ILE A 123 -8.44 3.66 3.57
CA ILE A 123 -7.70 2.66 4.39
C ILE A 123 -6.40 2.19 3.69
N PHE A 124 -6.06 2.78 2.54
CA PHE A 124 -4.91 2.39 1.73
C PHE A 124 -3.54 2.50 2.38
N TYR A 125 -3.44 3.25 3.48
CA TYR A 125 -2.19 3.39 4.24
C TYR A 125 -1.97 2.28 5.28
N SER A 126 -2.99 1.55 5.73
CA SER A 126 -2.89 0.45 6.72
C SER A 126 -2.32 -0.86 6.14
N ASN A 127 -1.65 -0.76 4.99
CA ASN A 127 -1.23 -1.88 4.15
C ASN A 127 -0.09 -2.71 4.81
N PRO A 128 -0.27 -4.02 5.06
CA PRO A 128 0.76 -4.87 5.67
C PRO A 128 2.02 -4.98 4.82
N SER A 129 1.93 -4.91 3.49
CA SER A 129 3.09 -4.91 2.59
C SER A 129 3.98 -3.68 2.82
N LEU A 130 3.38 -2.52 3.11
CA LEU A 130 4.14 -1.33 3.46
C LEU A 130 4.84 -1.49 4.80
N ALA A 131 4.17 -2.07 5.80
CA ALA A 131 4.78 -2.37 7.10
C ALA A 131 5.98 -3.32 6.97
N ILE A 132 5.84 -4.40 6.17
CA ILE A 132 6.95 -5.33 5.85
C ILE A 132 8.12 -4.61 5.17
N LEU A 133 7.84 -3.63 4.32
CA LEU A 133 8.85 -2.80 3.65
C LEU A 133 9.47 -1.71 4.57
N GLY A 134 9.03 -1.65 5.83
CA GLY A 134 9.50 -0.72 6.86
C GLY A 134 8.88 0.67 6.77
N PHE A 135 7.69 0.79 6.19
CA PHE A 135 6.89 2.02 6.25
C PHE A 135 5.99 2.03 7.46
N ASN A 136 5.98 3.17 8.13
CA ASN A 136 5.17 3.45 9.30
C ASN A 136 4.21 4.60 8.98
N VAL A 137 3.02 4.54 9.56
CA VAL A 137 1.97 5.55 9.42
C VAL A 137 1.88 6.35 10.72
N TYR A 138 1.95 7.67 10.59
CA TYR A 138 1.84 8.58 11.71
C TYR A 138 0.77 9.63 11.45
N GLN A 139 0.07 10.01 12.49
CA GLN A 139 -0.64 11.28 12.54
C GLN A 139 0.35 12.36 12.98
N PHE A 140 0.42 13.48 12.27
CA PHE A 140 1.38 14.54 12.56
C PHE A 140 0.79 15.94 12.45
N THR A 141 1.39 16.87 13.18
CA THR A 141 1.17 18.31 13.05
C THR A 141 2.50 18.99 12.76
N ASP A 142 2.49 20.00 11.88
CA ASP A 142 3.68 20.76 11.52
C ASP A 142 3.85 22.06 12.34
N SER A 143 5.00 22.71 12.18
CA SER A 143 5.30 23.97 12.87
C SER A 143 4.55 25.18 12.34
N SER A 144 4.07 25.15 11.09
CA SER A 144 3.31 26.26 10.51
C SER A 144 1.81 26.22 10.85
N GLY A 145 1.32 25.09 11.37
CA GLY A 145 -0.11 24.84 11.59
C GLY A 145 -0.88 24.54 10.31
N ALA A 146 -0.23 24.58 9.14
CA ALA A 146 -0.85 24.27 7.85
C ALA A 146 -1.25 22.79 7.72
N TYR A 147 -0.59 21.91 8.48
CA TYR A 147 -0.94 20.49 8.58
C TYR A 147 -1.30 20.21 10.04
N SER A 148 -2.60 20.18 10.34
CA SER A 148 -3.14 19.77 11.64
C SER A 148 -3.68 18.36 11.54
N GLU A 149 -3.20 17.45 12.40
CA GLU A 149 -3.70 16.08 12.50
C GLU A 149 -3.72 15.30 11.16
N SER A 150 -2.78 15.62 10.28
CA SER A 150 -2.65 14.99 8.97
C SER A 150 -1.97 13.62 9.06
N ILE A 151 -2.21 12.74 8.11
CA ILE A 151 -1.60 11.41 8.06
C ILE A 151 -0.37 11.44 7.17
N ILE A 152 0.75 10.89 7.64
CA ILE A 152 1.98 10.74 6.87
C ILE A 152 2.46 9.29 6.88
N ILE A 153 2.79 8.78 5.70
CA ILE A 153 3.40 7.47 5.49
C ILE A 153 4.89 7.68 5.27
N VAL A 154 5.75 7.17 6.16
CA VAL A 154 7.21 7.38 6.10
C VAL A 154 7.94 6.06 6.25
N ARG A 155 9.03 5.89 5.51
CA ARG A 155 9.92 4.74 5.72
C ARG A 155 10.80 4.97 6.95
N GLY A 156 10.69 4.11 7.95
CA GLY A 156 11.37 4.23 9.25
C GLY A 156 10.65 5.16 10.23
N ASN A 157 11.31 5.45 11.34
CA ASN A 157 10.73 6.22 12.44
C ASN A 157 10.94 7.74 12.29
N ILE A 158 9.88 8.49 12.60
CA ILE A 158 9.91 9.95 12.75
C ILE A 158 9.68 10.34 14.21
N LYS A 159 10.30 11.45 14.60
CA LYS A 159 10.20 12.04 15.93
C LYS A 159 9.88 13.53 15.81
N VAL A 160 9.42 14.12 16.91
CA VAL A 160 9.29 15.58 17.02
C VAL A 160 10.62 16.24 16.67
N ASN A 161 10.57 17.40 16.00
CA ASN A 161 11.70 18.16 15.44
C ASN A 161 12.40 17.54 14.22
N ASP A 162 11.96 16.38 13.71
CA ASP A 162 12.43 15.90 12.42
C ASP A 162 11.94 16.79 11.27
N LYS A 163 12.80 16.94 10.25
CA LYS A 163 12.43 17.59 8.98
C LYS A 163 11.99 16.55 7.96
N VAL A 164 10.78 16.71 7.46
CA VAL A 164 10.19 15.81 6.46
C VAL A 164 9.77 16.59 5.21
N LYS A 165 9.98 15.98 4.04
CA LYS A 165 9.35 16.42 2.81
C LYS A 165 8.08 15.62 2.60
N CYS A 166 6.96 16.30 2.40
CA CYS A 166 5.65 15.70 2.20
C CYS A 166 5.22 15.81 0.74
N LEU A 167 4.80 14.69 0.15
CA LEU A 167 4.10 14.62 -1.14
C LEU A 167 2.63 14.33 -0.87
N LYS A 168 1.72 15.20 -1.29
CA LYS A 168 0.28 14.99 -1.10
C LYS A 168 -0.19 13.76 -1.88
N LEU A 169 -0.75 12.77 -1.18
CA LEU A 169 -1.35 11.58 -1.77
C LEU A 169 -2.87 11.74 -1.94
N SER A 170 -3.53 12.25 -0.89
CA SER A 170 -4.98 12.45 -0.84
C SER A 170 -5.30 13.63 0.09
N SER A 171 -6.58 13.92 0.34
CA SER A 171 -7.11 15.04 1.13
C SER A 171 -6.18 15.51 2.26
N ASN A 172 -5.96 14.66 3.28
CA ASN A 172 -5.09 14.89 4.43
C ASN A 172 -3.98 13.82 4.59
N ILE A 173 -3.69 13.06 3.52
CA ILE A 173 -2.73 11.94 3.55
C ILE A 173 -1.54 12.28 2.68
N TYR A 174 -0.34 12.08 3.23
CA TYR A 174 0.92 12.49 2.64
C TYR A 174 1.94 11.34 2.62
N PHE A 175 2.70 11.25 1.55
CA PHE A 175 3.88 10.38 1.48
C PHE A 175 5.10 11.18 1.91
N GLY A 176 5.75 10.76 2.98
CA GLY A 176 6.83 11.51 3.61
C GLY A 176 8.20 10.92 3.34
N LYS A 177 9.20 11.81 3.24
CA LYS A 177 10.62 11.46 3.27
C LYS A 177 11.32 12.26 4.36
N LYS A 178 11.83 11.56 5.38
CA LYS A 178 12.70 12.15 6.39
C LYS A 178 14.01 12.60 5.75
N LEU A 179 14.40 13.85 6.00
CA LEU A 179 15.70 14.37 5.60
C LEU A 179 16.74 13.93 6.64
N LYS A 180 17.84 13.32 6.19
CA LYS A 180 18.99 13.11 7.07
C LYS A 180 19.52 14.48 7.48
N LYS A 181 19.77 14.71 8.77
CA LYS A 181 20.64 15.82 9.21
C LYS A 181 21.96 15.61 8.46
N ARG A 182 22.36 16.58 7.63
CA ARG A 182 23.76 16.65 7.20
C ARG A 182 24.56 16.85 8.49
N SER A 183 25.24 15.80 8.94
CA SER A 183 26.39 15.95 9.83
C SER A 183 27.41 16.76 9.04
N GLN A 184 27.52 18.05 9.36
CA GLN A 184 28.72 18.83 9.08
C GLN A 184 29.85 18.29 9.96
#